data_AF-A0A970VTN0-F1
#
_entry.id   AF-A0A970VTN0-F1
#
_cell.length_a   1.000
_cell.length_b   1.000
_cell.length_c   1.000
_cell.angle_alpha   90.00
_cell.angle_beta   90.00
_cell.angle_gamma   90.00
#
_symmetry.space_group_name_H-M   'P 1'
#
loop_
_entity.id
_entity.type
_entity.pdbx_description
1 polymer ?
#
loop_
_entity_poly.entity_id
_entity_poly.type
_entity_poly.pdbx_seq_one_letter_code
_entity_poly.pdbx_strand_id
1 'polypeptide(L)' 'MDLDLVFKKLIKKQVNYQSDNLGLNLLITRLRSKYAKKPTPDELENCLQEMKAFFSKYSSILQKDIEMLKRL' A
#
# COMPACT_ATOMS: atom_id res chain seq x y z
N MET A 1 1.89 -7.47 -10.31
CA MET A 1 2.04 -6.00 -10.35
C MET A 1 3.43 -5.70 -9.84
N ASP A 2 4.23 -4.93 -10.58
CA ASP A 2 5.59 -4.58 -10.17
C ASP A 2 5.57 -3.33 -9.28
N LEU A 3 4.91 -3.44 -8.12
CA LEU A 3 4.78 -2.36 -7.12
C LEU A 3 5.10 -2.83 -5.70
N ASP A 4 5.49 -4.10 -5.54
CA ASP A 4 5.69 -4.73 -4.24
C ASP A 4 6.71 -4.00 -3.37
N LEU A 5 7.78 -3.50 -3.99
CA LEU A 5 8.82 -2.75 -3.31
C LEU A 5 8.28 -1.41 -2.75
N VAL A 6 7.52 -0.67 -3.56
CA VAL A 6 6.89 0.60 -3.17
C VAL A 6 5.85 0.36 -2.08
N PHE A 7 5.05 -0.70 -2.22
CA PHE A 7 4.07 -1.10 -1.23
C PHE A 7 4.71 -1.42 0.13
N LYS A 8 5.80 -2.19 0.13
CA LYS A 8 6.57 -2.48 1.35
C LYS A 8 7.12 -1.19 1.98
N LYS A 9 7.66 -0.26 1.18
CA LYS A 9 8.14 1.05 1.67
C LYS A 9 7.00 1.88 2.29
N LEU A 10 5.81 1.87 1.69
CA LEU A 10 4.62 2.56 2.21
C LEU A 10 4.20 2.00 3.57
N ILE A 11 4.09 0.67 3.68
CA ILE A 11 3.72 -0.04 4.92
C ILE A 11 4.74 0.23 6.02
N LYS A 12 6.04 0.22 5.70
CA LYS A 12 7.13 0.55 6.62
C LYS A 12 7.26 2.03 6.96
N LYS A 13 6.39 2.90 6.42
CA LYS A 13 6.45 4.37 6.58
C LYS A 13 7.78 4.98 6.10
N GLN A 14 8.46 4.33 5.14
CA GLN A 14 9.71 4.82 4.55
C GLN A 14 9.47 5.85 3.45
N VAL A 15 8.31 5.77 2.78
CA VAL A 15 7.85 6.77 1.82
C VAL A 15 6.46 7.23 2.22
N ASN A 16 6.18 8.52 2.03
CA ASN A 16 4.86 9.09 2.21
C ASN A 16 4.20 9.27 0.85
N TYR A 17 2.99 8.74 0.74
CA TYR A 17 2.14 8.89 -0.43
C TYR A 17 0.75 9.26 0.06
N GLN A 18 0.16 10.27 -0.57
CA GLN A 18 -1.19 10.71 -0.32
C GLN A 18 -1.92 10.68 -1.66
N SER A 19 -2.96 9.85 -1.71
CA SER A 19 -3.84 9.71 -2.87
C SER A 19 -4.99 10.70 -2.80
N ASP A 20 -5.57 11.05 -3.95
CA ASP A 20 -6.89 11.70 -4.00
C ASP A 20 -8.02 10.71 -3.61
N ASN A 21 -7.74 9.41 -3.64
CA ASN A 21 -8.66 8.36 -3.19
C ASN A 21 -8.58 8.17 -1.67
N LEU A 22 -9.63 8.60 -0.97
CA LEU A 22 -9.74 8.43 0.49
C LEU A 22 -9.60 6.97 0.93
N GLY A 23 -10.16 6.02 0.18
CA GLY A 23 -10.07 4.59 0.49
C GLY A 23 -8.63 4.09 0.50
N LEU A 24 -7.79 4.55 -0.44
CA LEU A 24 -6.37 4.23 -0.47
C LEU A 24 -5.62 4.84 0.71
N ASN A 25 -5.90 6.09 1.07
CA ASN A 25 -5.28 6.75 2.24
C ASN A 25 -5.59 6.03 3.55
N LEU A 26 -6.85 5.61 3.71
CA LEU A 26 -7.29 4.84 4.88
C LEU A 26 -6.63 3.46 4.94
N LEU A 27 -6.53 2.78 3.80
CA LEU A 27 -5.83 1.49 3.71
C LEU A 27 -4.37 1.63 4.12
N ILE A 28 -3.63 2.58 3.55
CA ILE A 28 -2.21 2.81 3.86
C ILE A 28 -2.04 3.08 5.36
N THR A 29 -2.91 3.90 5.95
CA THR A 29 -2.88 4.21 7.38
C THR A 29 -3.14 2.97 8.23
N ARG A 30 -4.13 2.15 7.86
CA ARG A 30 -4.44 0.88 8.54
C ARG A 30 -3.26 -0.08 8.50
N LEU A 31 -2.67 -0.29 7.32
CA LEU A 31 -1.57 -1.24 7.13
C LEU A 31 -0.30 -0.79 7.86
N ARG A 32 0.01 0.50 7.85
CA ARG A 32 1.10 1.08 8.65
C ARG A 32 0.90 0.81 10.14
N SER A 33 -0.30 1.06 10.66
CA SER A 33 -0.63 0.81 12.07
C SER A 33 -0.55 -0.69 12.41
N LYS A 34 -1.07 -1.56 11.53
CA LYS A 34 -1.03 -3.02 11.70
C LYS A 34 0.40 -3.55 11.78
N TYR A 35 1.25 -3.16 10.82
CA TYR A 35 2.66 -3.54 10.81
C TYR A 35 3.44 -2.93 11.99
N ALA A 36 3.16 -1.68 12.38
CA ALA A 36 3.81 -1.05 13.53
C ALA A 36 3.55 -1.79 14.85
N LYS A 37 2.39 -2.44 15.00
CA LYS A 37 2.05 -3.25 16.18
C LYS A 37 2.82 -4.58 16.22
N LYS A 38 3.17 -5.14 15.05
CA LYS A 38 3.87 -6.42 14.93
C LYS A 38 4.77 -6.39 13.69
N PRO A 39 5.99 -5.82 13.78
CA PRO A 39 6.86 -5.61 12.63
C PRO A 39 7.62 -6.89 12.25
N THR A 40 6.90 -7.98 11.94
CA THR A 40 7.49 -9.25 11.50
C THR A 40 7.40 -9.39 9.98
N PRO A 41 8.28 -10.22 9.37
CA PRO A 41 8.21 -10.51 7.94
C PRO A 41 6.85 -11.06 7.49
N ASP A 42 6.24 -11.95 8.29
CA ASP A 42 4.91 -12.50 7.99
C ASP A 42 3.83 -11.43 7.98
N GLU A 43 3.87 -10.48 8.93
CA GLU A 43 2.88 -9.41 8.98
C GLU A 43 3.05 -8.43 7.82
N LEU A 44 4.29 -8.18 7.39
CA LEU A 44 4.57 -7.39 6.20
C LEU A 44 3.99 -8.04 4.94
N GLU A 45 4.13 -9.36 4.80
CA GLU A 45 3.58 -10.09 3.65
C GLU A 45 2.05 -10.09 3.69
N ASN A 46 1.42 -10.28 4.87
CA ASN A 46 -0.02 -10.13 5.03
C ASN A 46 -0.50 -8.73 4.60
N CYS A 47 0.17 -7.68 5.06
CA CYS A 47 -0.15 -6.30 4.66
C CYS A 47 0.03 -6.08 3.16
N LEU A 48 1.06 -6.68 2.56
CA LEU A 48 1.31 -6.60 1.13
C LEU A 48 0.18 -7.27 0.33
N GLN A 49 -0.27 -8.45 0.74
CA GLN A 49 -1.36 -9.16 0.09
C GLN A 49 -2.68 -8.39 0.19
N GLU A 50 -2.98 -7.79 1.35
CA GLU A 50 -4.13 -6.89 1.50
C GLU A 50 -4.06 -5.69 0.56
N MET A 51 -2.87 -5.07 0.42
CA MET A 51 -2.67 -3.95 -0.50
C MET A 51 -2.89 -4.38 -1.96
N LYS A 52 -2.28 -5.50 -2.38
CA LYS A 52 -2.47 -6.06 -3.73
C LYS A 52 -3.93 -6.37 -4.03
N ALA A 53 -4.65 -6.98 -3.09
CA ALA A 53 -6.06 -7.30 -3.24
C ALA A 53 -6.91 -6.03 -3.45
N PHE A 54 -6.62 -4.97 -2.69
CA PHE A 54 -7.28 -3.68 -2.87
C PHE A 54 -7.02 -3.07 -4.26
N PHE A 55 -5.75 -3.00 -4.67
CA PHE A 55 -5.39 -2.46 -5.99
C PHE A 55 -5.94 -3.30 -7.14
N SER A 56 -6.02 -4.62 -6.99
CA SER A 56 -6.64 -5.48 -7.98
C SER A 56 -8.14 -5.21 -8.10
N LYS A 57 -8.86 -5.13 -6.96
CA LYS A 57 -10.30 -4.88 -6.89
C LYS A 57 -10.70 -3.50 -7.42
N TYR A 58 -9.89 -2.48 -7.15
CA TYR A 58 -10.17 -1.08 -7.50
C TYR A 58 -9.27 -0.55 -8.62
N SER A 59 -8.67 -1.44 -9.41
CA SER A 59 -7.70 -1.09 -10.46
C SER A 59 -8.21 -0.03 -11.43
N SER A 60 -9.50 -0.08 -11.82
CA SER A 60 -10.12 0.89 -12.75
C SER A 60 -10.12 2.33 -12.23
N ILE A 61 -10.24 2.53 -10.92
CA ILE A 61 -10.29 3.87 -10.30
C ILE A 61 -8.95 4.31 -9.71
N LEU A 62 -8.00 3.37 -9.57
CA LEU A 62 -6.65 3.62 -9.03
C LEU A 62 -5.58 3.68 -10.12
N GLN A 63 -5.93 3.75 -11.40
CA GLN A 63 -4.94 3.80 -12.48
C GLN A 63 -3.95 4.97 -12.31
N LYS A 64 -4.46 6.15 -11.96
CA LYS A 64 -3.62 7.33 -11.67
C LYS A 64 -2.67 7.07 -10.50
N ASP A 65 -3.17 6.45 -9.43
CA ASP A 65 -2.35 6.11 -8.28
C ASP A 65 -1.27 5.07 -8.62
N ILE A 66 -1.63 4.04 -9.40
CA ILE A 66 -0.69 3.03 -9.88
C ILE A 66 0.45 3.68 -10.66
N GLU A 67 0.15 4.63 -11.54
CA GLU A 67 1.17 5.36 -12.30
C GLU A 67 2.05 6.24 -11.41
N MET A 68 1.48 6.93 -10.43
CA MET A 68 2.26 7.74 -9.48
C MET A 68 3.16 6.86 -8.61
N LEU A 69 2.65 5.73 -8.12
CA LEU A 69 3.40 4.80 -7.27
C LEU A 69 4.57 4.15 -8.02
N LYS A 70 4.47 3.93 -9.34
CA LYS A 70 5.60 3.44 -10.16
C LYS A 70 6.78 4.43 -10.24
N ARG A 71 6.56 5.70 -9.90
CA ARG A 71 7.58 6.76 -9.98
C ARG A 71 8.30 7.00 -8.64
N LEU A 72 7.94 6.28 -7.58
CA LEU A 72 8.52 6.36 -6.22
C LEU A 72 9.59 5.30 -5.95
#